data_AF-A0A965N1F1-F1
#
_entry.id   AF-A0A965N1F1-F1
#
_cell.length_a   1.000
_cell.length_b   1.000
_cell.length_c   1.000
_cell.angle_alpha   90.00
_cell.angle_beta   90.00
_cell.angle_gamma   90.00
#
_symmetry.space_group_name_H-M   'P 1'
#
loop_
_entity.id
_entity.type
_entity.pdbx_description
1 polymer ?
#
loop_
_entity_poly.entity_id
_entity_poly.type
_entity_poly.pdbx_seq_one_letter_code
_entity_poly.pdbx_strand_id
1 'polypeptide(L)'
;QVKSVQDQQRQQTERNSLADDQTLIERQKEIETLLEQILTPELKKMIEEIKALMKQQNREAVAEKLDELKLKQDELQNELDLQRDQLKALQLDQQYEHIRDQLKQFESELRSLAEQTQKSNPESKETLKQQHQNIQNQIQDALKELNRIKDENNMLPQPMDVPETSKSEHAIKQSMNQAQQDLQHGDTKGASQQQNQAADEMSEMQKTMDEAASTADENQQEINIQQLREIMDALLQASFRQEKIMEQSKTLNPAQPSYNEVIRLQSQLRGEVKNASDSLYALSRKAPQIAPQLRKHLNGIQKYISQSVTKLVDREPNHARLYMQSAMTDLNAITVLLQESLEAMQQQMRQQMQSKSSKNGACKKPGKSKGKNPGSTGQLGQARKLQEQLNEQMRQLKEQMGKQQGGQKGTSQQQDPSSKKGQGQGGVGSSEQFARMAAQQEVIRRQLEEALRRMKQHSGNAGQDLSQLMEQTERELVHKQLSPELLRRQQEIVTRLLEQEQAEREQDEDFKRESQYLDSEQNRNLKPFLEYKRRKASEWEPILELPIDLVPYYQQRLLQLKVQ
;
A
#
# COMPACT_ATOMS: atom_id res chain seq x y z
N GLN A 1 24.74 7.53 -13.09
CA GLN A 1 23.49 7.11 -12.42
C GLN A 1 23.73 5.89 -11.55
N VAL A 2 24.10 4.71 -12.10
CA VAL A 2 24.34 3.55 -11.22
C VAL A 2 25.49 3.75 -10.23
N LYS A 3 26.66 4.24 -10.69
CA LYS A 3 27.78 4.57 -9.80
C LYS A 3 27.40 5.62 -8.74
N SER A 4 26.62 6.64 -9.11
CA SER A 4 26.21 7.69 -8.17
C SER A 4 25.25 7.16 -7.09
N VAL A 5 24.40 6.18 -7.41
CA VAL A 5 23.55 5.51 -6.42
C VAL A 5 24.39 4.64 -5.47
N GLN A 6 25.37 3.90 -6.00
CA GLN A 6 26.31 3.12 -5.19
C GLN A 6 27.20 4.00 -4.28
N ASP A 7 27.63 5.17 -4.77
CA ASP A 7 28.44 6.12 -4.01
C ASP A 7 27.61 6.78 -2.88
N GLN A 8 26.34 7.12 -3.14
CA GLN A 8 25.40 7.59 -2.11
C GLN A 8 25.15 6.55 -1.03
N GLN A 9 25.09 5.27 -1.41
CA GLN A 9 24.88 4.16 -0.49
C GLN A 9 26.11 3.89 0.40
N ARG A 10 27.33 3.94 -0.17
CA ARG A 10 28.58 3.82 0.62
C ARG A 10 28.71 4.91 1.68
N GLN A 11 28.31 6.15 1.34
CA GLN A 11 28.29 7.24 2.31
C GLN A 11 27.25 7.04 3.43
N GLN A 12 26.15 6.32 3.18
CA GLN A 12 25.18 5.95 4.22
C GLN A 12 25.71 4.87 5.15
N THR A 13 26.31 3.81 4.61
CA THR A 13 26.86 2.70 5.42
C THR A 13 27.97 3.17 6.35
N GLU A 14 28.78 4.15 5.92
CA GLU A 14 29.82 4.77 6.76
C GLU A 14 29.25 5.70 7.86
N ARG A 15 28.05 6.29 7.66
CA ARG A 15 27.36 7.12 8.67
C ARG A 15 26.60 6.31 9.73
N ASN A 16 26.24 5.06 9.43
CA ASN A 16 25.31 4.24 10.21
C ASN A 16 25.94 3.35 11.29
N SER A 17 27.18 3.58 11.71
CA SER A 17 27.76 2.84 12.86
C SER A 17 27.13 3.18 14.23
N LEU A 18 26.04 3.96 14.25
CA LEU A 18 25.42 4.57 15.43
C LEU A 18 23.91 4.32 15.58
N ALA A 19 23.24 3.56 14.69
CA ALA A 19 21.80 3.32 14.76
C ALA A 19 21.45 1.84 15.06
N ASP A 20 20.73 1.59 16.15
CA ASP A 20 20.33 0.25 16.65
C ASP A 20 19.01 -0.29 16.05
N ASP A 21 18.40 0.40 15.07
CA ASP A 21 17.10 0.01 14.53
C ASP A 21 17.22 -1.09 13.44
N GLN A 22 16.85 -2.32 13.79
CA GLN A 22 16.90 -3.50 12.92
C GLN A 22 16.09 -3.32 11.63
N THR A 23 15.01 -2.55 11.66
CA THR A 23 14.11 -2.37 10.50
C THR A 23 14.75 -1.52 9.39
N LEU A 24 15.51 -0.50 9.77
CA LEU A 24 16.26 0.35 8.84
C LEU A 24 17.40 -0.43 8.18
N ILE A 25 18.05 -1.32 8.93
CA ILE A 25 19.13 -2.18 8.43
C ILE A 25 18.59 -3.21 7.41
N GLU A 26 17.42 -3.78 7.66
CA GLU A 26 16.76 -4.69 6.72
C GLU A 26 16.37 -4.00 5.41
N ARG A 27 15.77 -2.80 5.50
CA ARG A 27 15.47 -1.97 4.31
C ARG A 27 16.72 -1.64 3.49
N GLN A 28 17.86 -1.37 4.13
CA GLN A 28 19.14 -1.12 3.44
C GLN A 28 19.63 -2.35 2.68
N LYS A 29 19.56 -3.54 3.28
CA LYS A 29 19.96 -4.80 2.63
C LYS A 29 19.06 -5.16 1.45
N GLU A 30 17.75 -4.88 1.55
CA GLU A 30 16.83 -5.07 0.43
C GLU A 30 17.24 -4.17 -0.76
N ILE A 31 17.52 -2.89 -0.50
CA ILE A 31 18.03 -1.97 -1.51
C ILE A 31 19.36 -2.46 -2.11
N GLU A 32 20.28 -3.00 -1.30
CA GLU A 32 21.53 -3.62 -1.77
C GLU A 32 21.27 -4.79 -2.74
N THR A 33 20.43 -5.75 -2.35
CA THR A 33 20.10 -6.90 -3.21
C THR A 33 19.42 -6.47 -4.51
N LEU A 34 18.56 -5.45 -4.47
CA LEU A 34 17.91 -4.91 -5.66
C LEU A 34 18.95 -4.25 -6.59
N LEU A 35 19.87 -3.46 -6.05
CA LEU A 35 20.94 -2.81 -6.82
C LEU A 35 21.93 -3.82 -7.46
N GLU A 36 22.21 -4.93 -6.80
CA GLU A 36 23.04 -6.01 -7.36
C GLU A 36 22.33 -6.75 -8.51
N GLN A 37 21.02 -6.98 -8.41
CA GLN A 37 20.21 -7.63 -9.45
C GLN A 37 20.08 -6.77 -10.72
N ILE A 38 20.09 -5.44 -10.56
CA ILE A 38 19.97 -4.43 -11.63
C ILE A 38 21.23 -4.36 -12.50
N LEU A 39 22.39 -4.88 -12.06
CA LEU A 39 23.69 -4.64 -12.68
C LEU A 39 24.35 -5.88 -13.35
N THR A 40 24.29 -5.91 -14.69
CA THR A 40 25.39 -6.25 -15.65
C THR A 40 25.70 -7.66 -16.22
N PRO A 41 25.06 -8.81 -15.92
CA PRO A 41 25.27 -10.04 -16.70
C PRO A 41 24.33 -10.16 -17.91
N GLU A 42 23.04 -9.91 -17.71
CA GLU A 42 22.03 -10.06 -18.78
C GLU A 42 22.18 -9.00 -19.87
N LEU A 43 22.45 -7.75 -19.49
CA LEU A 43 22.62 -6.64 -20.42
C LEU A 43 23.87 -6.83 -21.30
N LYS A 44 24.94 -7.41 -20.73
CA LYS A 44 26.13 -7.82 -21.50
C LYS A 44 25.81 -8.97 -22.46
N LYS A 45 25.05 -9.98 -22.03
CA LYS A 45 24.62 -11.08 -22.90
C LYS A 45 23.78 -10.59 -24.09
N MET A 46 22.83 -9.68 -23.89
CA MET A 46 22.04 -9.12 -25.01
C MET A 46 22.87 -8.30 -25.99
N ILE A 47 23.83 -7.51 -25.51
CA ILE A 47 24.74 -6.76 -26.40
C ILE A 47 25.58 -7.74 -27.24
N GLU A 48 26.02 -8.85 -26.66
CA GLU A 48 26.73 -9.90 -27.39
C GLU A 48 25.83 -10.66 -28.38
N GLU A 49 24.57 -10.93 -28.04
CA GLU A 49 23.56 -11.49 -28.95
C GLU A 49 23.28 -10.55 -30.13
N ILE A 50 23.12 -9.25 -29.89
CA ILE A 50 22.94 -8.25 -30.95
C ILE A 50 24.16 -8.22 -31.86
N LYS A 51 25.39 -8.24 -31.32
CA LYS A 51 26.63 -8.31 -32.11
C LYS A 51 26.70 -9.59 -32.95
N ALA A 52 26.27 -10.73 -32.41
CA ALA A 52 26.23 -12.00 -33.13
C ALA A 52 25.21 -11.96 -34.29
N LEU A 53 24.02 -11.42 -34.04
CA LEU A 53 22.96 -11.27 -35.06
C LEU A 53 23.33 -10.25 -36.15
N MET A 54 24.03 -9.17 -35.79
CA MET A 54 24.59 -8.21 -36.76
C MET A 54 25.64 -8.87 -37.65
N LYS A 55 26.48 -9.77 -37.11
CA LYS A 55 27.44 -10.57 -37.90
C LYS A 55 26.75 -11.55 -38.85
N GLN A 56 25.57 -12.06 -38.47
CA GLN A 56 24.74 -12.94 -39.29
C GLN A 56 23.86 -12.20 -40.31
N GLN A 57 23.94 -10.86 -40.39
CA GLN A 57 23.13 -9.99 -41.26
C GLN A 57 21.60 -10.15 -41.13
N ASN A 58 21.11 -10.71 -40.03
CA ASN A 58 19.68 -10.86 -39.79
C ASN A 58 19.07 -9.55 -39.29
N ARG A 59 18.69 -8.66 -40.21
CA ARG A 59 18.20 -7.31 -39.91
C ARG A 59 16.90 -7.28 -39.09
N GLU A 60 16.01 -8.25 -39.29
CA GLU A 60 14.76 -8.37 -38.52
C GLU A 60 15.03 -8.80 -37.08
N ALA A 61 15.86 -9.83 -36.88
CA ALA A 61 16.23 -10.28 -35.54
C ALA A 61 17.03 -9.22 -34.76
N VAL A 62 17.84 -8.42 -35.45
CA VAL A 62 18.54 -7.27 -34.84
C VAL A 62 17.54 -6.19 -34.41
N ALA A 63 16.53 -5.86 -35.22
CA ALA A 63 15.52 -4.88 -34.87
C ALA A 63 14.69 -5.33 -33.65
N GLU A 64 14.26 -6.59 -33.61
CA GLU A 64 13.52 -7.16 -32.49
C GLU A 64 14.34 -7.14 -31.19
N LYS A 65 15.64 -7.48 -31.25
CA LYS A 65 16.53 -7.43 -30.09
C LYS A 65 16.88 -6.02 -29.63
N LEU A 66 16.91 -5.05 -30.54
CA LEU A 66 17.08 -3.63 -30.19
C LEU A 66 15.85 -3.07 -29.48
N ASP A 67 14.64 -3.47 -29.88
CA ASP A 67 13.42 -3.07 -29.18
C ASP A 67 13.30 -3.76 -27.81
N GLU A 68 13.72 -5.03 -27.68
CA GLU A 68 13.86 -5.70 -26.37
C GLU A 68 14.88 -4.97 -25.47
N LEU A 69 15.98 -4.45 -26.05
CA LEU A 69 16.98 -3.68 -25.30
C LEU A 69 16.46 -2.31 -24.85
N LYS A 70 15.68 -1.60 -25.68
CA LYS A 70 15.04 -0.32 -25.29
C LYS A 70 14.05 -0.53 -24.14
N LEU A 71 13.19 -1.54 -24.23
CA LEU A 71 12.25 -1.88 -23.16
C LEU A 71 12.98 -2.16 -21.85
N LYS A 72 14.04 -2.97 -21.89
CA LYS A 72 14.86 -3.23 -20.70
C LYS A 72 15.62 -2.00 -20.20
N GLN A 73 16.00 -1.07 -21.07
CA GLN A 73 16.62 0.19 -20.66
C GLN A 73 15.62 1.08 -19.90
N ASP A 74 14.39 1.19 -20.39
CA ASP A 74 13.34 1.95 -19.71
C ASP A 74 12.95 1.31 -18.37
N GLU A 75 12.82 -0.02 -18.33
CA GLU A 75 12.62 -0.79 -17.08
C GLU A 75 13.74 -0.53 -16.08
N LEU A 76 15.00 -0.61 -16.53
CA LEU A 76 16.18 -0.36 -15.71
C LEU A 76 16.22 1.07 -15.18
N GLN A 77 15.91 2.05 -16.01
CA GLN A 77 15.92 3.45 -15.63
C GLN A 77 14.84 3.74 -14.58
N ASN A 78 13.63 3.22 -14.78
CA ASN A 78 12.55 3.33 -13.81
C ASN A 78 12.91 2.68 -12.47
N GLU A 79 13.59 1.53 -12.50
CA GLU A 79 14.05 0.85 -11.28
C GLU A 79 15.16 1.66 -10.58
N LEU A 80 16.10 2.24 -11.32
CA LEU A 80 17.15 3.09 -10.72
C LEU A 80 16.57 4.37 -10.11
N ASP A 81 15.62 5.01 -10.77
CA ASP A 81 14.95 6.20 -10.25
C ASP A 81 14.14 5.86 -8.99
N LEU A 82 13.47 4.71 -8.99
CA LEU A 82 12.78 4.16 -7.81
C LEU A 82 13.73 3.96 -6.63
N GLN A 83 14.83 3.22 -6.84
CA GLN A 83 15.81 2.95 -5.78
C GLN A 83 16.43 4.25 -5.25
N ARG A 84 16.68 5.23 -6.13
CA ARG A 84 17.19 6.53 -5.72
C ARG A 84 16.19 7.29 -4.85
N ASP A 85 14.93 7.30 -5.23
CA ASP A 85 13.88 7.97 -4.46
C ASP A 85 13.69 7.30 -3.09
N GLN A 86 13.76 5.97 -3.03
CA GLN A 86 13.72 5.20 -1.78
C GLN A 86 14.92 5.50 -0.87
N LEU A 87 16.13 5.57 -1.43
CA LEU A 87 17.34 5.94 -0.67
C LEU A 87 17.26 7.35 -0.11
N LYS A 88 16.67 8.30 -0.84
CA LYS A 88 16.47 9.67 -0.35
C LYS A 88 15.45 9.74 0.77
N ALA A 89 14.32 9.05 0.64
CA ALA A 89 13.33 8.95 1.71
C ALA A 89 13.97 8.35 2.97
N LEU A 90 14.73 7.26 2.82
CA LEU A 90 15.47 6.63 3.91
C LEU A 90 16.48 7.59 4.57
N GLN A 91 17.21 8.40 3.80
CA GLN A 91 18.12 9.41 4.35
C GLN A 91 17.39 10.42 5.23
N LEU A 92 16.26 10.92 4.74
CA LEU A 92 15.47 11.90 5.45
C LEU A 92 14.86 11.28 6.73
N ASP A 93 14.38 10.04 6.67
CA ASP A 93 13.92 9.29 7.85
C ASP A 93 15.03 9.16 8.90
N GLN A 94 16.24 8.80 8.48
CA GLN A 94 17.39 8.69 9.39
C GLN A 94 17.79 10.03 10.01
N GLN A 95 17.82 11.09 9.20
CA GLN A 95 18.09 12.44 9.71
C GLN A 95 17.01 12.87 10.70
N TYR A 96 15.75 12.54 10.42
CA TYR A 96 14.62 12.85 11.29
C TYR A 96 14.71 12.11 12.64
N GLU A 97 15.02 10.81 12.63
CA GLU A 97 15.30 10.03 13.85
C GLU A 97 16.49 10.59 14.64
N HIS A 98 17.56 10.99 13.95
CA HIS A 98 18.70 11.61 14.61
C HIS A 98 18.31 12.91 15.34
N ILE A 99 17.47 13.76 14.74
CA ILE A 99 16.94 14.96 15.41
C ILE A 99 16.10 14.58 16.63
N ARG A 100 15.25 13.55 16.54
CA ARG A 100 14.46 13.06 17.70
C ARG A 100 15.38 12.64 18.84
N ASP A 101 16.44 11.89 18.56
CA ASP A 101 17.42 11.48 19.57
C ASP A 101 18.18 12.67 20.18
N GLN A 102 18.59 13.64 19.35
CA GLN A 102 19.25 14.86 19.82
C GLN A 102 18.33 15.68 20.74
N LEU A 103 17.06 15.84 20.40
CA LEU A 103 16.08 16.51 21.28
C LEU A 103 15.99 15.84 22.65
N LYS A 104 16.21 14.52 22.73
CA LYS A 104 16.10 13.74 23.97
C LYS A 104 17.30 13.96 24.85
N GLN A 105 18.46 14.03 24.21
CA GLN A 105 19.72 14.38 24.87
C GLN A 105 19.64 15.80 25.40
N PHE A 106 19.17 16.77 24.59
CA PHE A 106 19.00 18.16 25.01
C PHE A 106 18.01 18.32 26.16
N GLU A 107 16.88 17.59 26.16
CA GLU A 107 15.95 17.57 27.30
C GLU A 107 16.68 17.18 28.60
N SER A 108 17.42 16.07 28.57
CA SER A 108 18.13 15.56 29.74
C SER A 108 19.25 16.52 30.20
N GLU A 109 20.00 17.09 29.26
CA GLU A 109 21.06 18.05 29.56
C GLU A 109 20.50 19.35 30.13
N LEU A 110 19.39 19.87 29.59
CA LEU A 110 18.72 21.06 30.11
C LEU A 110 18.18 20.84 31.53
N ARG A 111 17.61 19.67 31.83
CA ARG A 111 17.16 19.35 33.20
C ARG A 111 18.32 19.29 34.19
N SER A 112 19.44 18.67 33.79
CA SER A 112 20.67 18.66 34.59
C SER A 112 21.22 20.06 34.81
N LEU A 113 21.27 20.88 33.75
CA LEU A 113 21.71 22.28 33.81
C LEU A 113 20.78 23.13 34.70
N ALA A 114 19.48 22.88 34.65
CA ALA A 114 18.48 23.55 35.50
C ALA A 114 18.70 23.25 36.98
N GLU A 115 19.00 21.99 37.34
CA GLU A 115 19.34 21.63 38.72
C GLU A 115 20.64 22.29 39.19
N GLN A 116 21.67 22.30 38.34
CA GLN A 116 22.96 22.94 38.67
C GLN A 116 22.80 24.47 38.83
N THR A 117 21.99 25.08 37.97
CA THR A 117 21.66 26.50 38.03
C THR A 117 20.92 26.84 39.33
N GLN A 118 19.97 26.00 39.75
CA GLN A 118 19.23 26.20 40.99
C GLN A 118 20.10 26.08 42.25
N LYS A 119 21.12 25.20 42.21
CA LYS A 119 22.05 24.91 43.32
C LYS A 119 23.31 25.79 43.30
N SER A 120 23.43 26.77 42.39
CA SER A 120 24.70 27.43 42.10
C SER A 120 25.17 28.45 43.14
N ASN A 121 26.49 28.50 43.34
CA ASN A 121 27.22 29.56 44.05
C ASN A 121 27.68 30.69 43.09
N PRO A 122 28.12 31.87 43.58
CA PRO A 122 28.53 33.00 42.74
C PRO A 122 29.68 32.69 41.76
N GLU A 123 30.64 31.85 42.14
CA GLU A 123 31.81 31.49 41.32
C GLU A 123 31.46 30.58 40.13
N SER A 124 30.34 29.87 40.17
CA SER A 124 29.90 28.94 39.11
C SER A 124 29.03 29.62 38.04
N LYS A 125 28.77 30.92 38.15
CA LYS A 125 27.84 31.64 37.25
C LYS A 125 28.37 31.76 35.83
N GLU A 126 29.67 31.99 35.66
CA GLU A 126 30.27 32.13 34.33
C GLU A 126 30.28 30.80 33.58
N THR A 127 30.60 29.70 34.27
CA THR A 127 30.57 28.36 33.69
C THR A 127 29.17 27.94 33.29
N LEU A 128 28.15 28.26 34.10
CA LEU A 128 26.75 27.98 33.77
C LEU A 128 26.25 28.76 32.55
N LYS A 129 26.65 30.03 32.42
CA LYS A 129 26.36 30.84 31.22
C LYS A 129 26.97 30.21 29.97
N GLN A 130 28.22 29.78 30.03
CA GLN A 130 28.89 29.13 28.90
C GLN A 130 28.24 27.80 28.52
N GLN A 131 27.90 26.97 29.51
CA GLN A 131 27.18 25.71 29.28
C GLN A 131 25.81 25.96 28.64
N HIS A 132 25.05 26.93 29.16
CA HIS A 132 23.75 27.31 28.60
C HIS A 132 23.86 27.82 27.16
N GLN A 133 24.86 28.66 26.88
CA GLN A 133 25.07 29.18 25.53
C GLN A 133 25.49 28.07 24.55
N ASN A 134 26.29 27.10 24.99
CA ASN A 134 26.69 25.96 24.16
C ASN A 134 25.49 25.09 23.78
N ILE A 135 24.68 24.69 24.75
CA ILE A 135 23.49 23.87 24.49
C ILE A 135 22.46 24.64 23.65
N GLN A 136 22.29 25.96 23.87
CA GLN A 136 21.44 26.82 23.05
C GLN A 136 21.86 26.82 21.56
N ASN A 137 23.17 26.89 21.29
CA ASN A 137 23.68 26.82 19.91
C ASN A 137 23.41 25.44 19.28
N GLN A 138 23.64 24.35 20.03
CA GLN A 138 23.39 22.99 19.56
C GLN A 138 21.91 22.75 19.23
N ILE A 139 21.01 23.22 20.10
CA ILE A 139 19.56 23.20 19.85
C ILE A 139 19.22 24.00 18.60
N GLN A 140 19.76 25.22 18.46
CA GLN A 140 19.48 26.07 17.31
C GLN A 140 19.92 25.41 15.98
N ASP A 141 21.06 24.71 15.98
CA ASP A 141 21.54 24.01 14.80
C ASP A 141 20.70 22.76 14.48
N ALA A 142 20.28 21.99 15.48
CA ALA A 142 19.33 20.89 15.29
C ALA A 142 17.97 21.38 14.73
N LEU A 143 17.46 22.52 15.21
CA LEU A 143 16.23 23.12 14.68
C LEU A 143 16.38 23.61 13.22
N LYS A 144 17.57 24.10 12.83
CA LYS A 144 17.83 24.45 11.42
C LYS A 144 17.86 23.20 10.54
N GLU A 145 18.50 22.13 11.00
CA GLU A 145 18.54 20.87 10.29
C GLU A 145 17.14 20.26 10.15
N LEU A 146 16.30 20.33 11.19
CA LEU A 146 14.88 19.92 11.11
C LEU A 146 14.12 20.68 10.01
N ASN A 147 14.32 21.99 9.90
CA ASN A 147 13.69 22.79 8.83
C ASN A 147 14.21 22.40 7.45
N ARG A 148 15.51 22.13 7.33
CA ARG A 148 16.11 21.63 6.10
C ARG A 148 15.54 20.26 5.70
N ILE A 149 15.34 19.34 6.65
CA ILE A 149 14.71 18.04 6.42
C ILE A 149 13.28 18.24 5.88
N LYS A 150 12.50 19.17 6.45
CA LYS A 150 11.15 19.51 5.93
C LYS A 150 11.20 20.02 4.50
N ASP A 151 12.15 20.89 4.18
CA ASP A 151 12.32 21.42 2.81
C ASP A 151 12.72 20.33 1.82
N GLU A 152 13.68 19.48 2.17
CA GLU A 152 14.12 18.36 1.35
C GLU A 152 12.99 17.32 1.16
N ASN A 153 12.19 17.08 2.20
CA ASN A 153 11.01 16.23 2.16
C ASN A 153 9.95 16.76 1.17
N ASN A 154 9.74 18.07 1.12
CA ASN A 154 8.84 18.71 0.15
C ASN A 154 9.31 18.60 -1.31
N MET A 155 10.60 18.35 -1.54
CA MET A 155 11.17 18.13 -2.87
C MET A 155 11.08 16.67 -3.33
N LEU A 156 10.68 15.73 -2.46
CA LEU A 156 10.48 14.35 -2.85
C LEU A 156 9.28 14.22 -3.80
N PRO A 157 9.33 13.32 -4.79
CA PRO A 157 8.16 13.00 -5.62
C PRO A 157 6.95 12.55 -4.80
N GLN A 158 7.21 11.94 -3.64
CA GLN A 158 6.23 11.58 -2.63
C GLN A 158 6.77 12.00 -1.26
N PRO A 159 6.36 13.17 -0.75
CA PRO A 159 6.77 13.63 0.58
C PRO A 159 6.30 12.66 1.67
N MET A 160 7.15 12.49 2.67
CA MET A 160 6.87 11.77 3.90
C MET A 160 6.01 12.65 4.81
N ASP A 161 5.23 12.04 5.70
CA ASP A 161 4.36 12.77 6.62
C ASP A 161 5.18 13.24 7.83
N VAL A 162 5.65 14.49 7.74
CA VAL A 162 6.44 15.14 8.80
C VAL A 162 5.53 16.14 9.52
N PRO A 163 5.37 16.04 10.86
CA PRO A 163 4.48 16.92 11.61
C PRO A 163 4.95 18.37 11.63
N GLU A 164 3.98 19.27 11.77
CA GLU A 164 4.23 20.70 11.93
C GLU A 164 4.70 21.03 13.36
N THR A 165 6.00 21.29 13.51
CA THR A 165 6.63 21.59 14.80
C THR A 165 6.95 23.06 15.04
N SER A 166 6.67 23.97 14.09
CA SER A 166 7.13 25.37 14.14
C SER A 166 6.78 26.10 15.44
N LYS A 167 5.61 25.80 16.05
CA LYS A 167 5.19 26.40 17.32
C LYS A 167 6.11 26.01 18.47
N SER A 168 6.38 24.72 18.62
CA SER A 168 7.27 24.21 19.65
C SER A 168 8.71 24.68 19.41
N GLU A 169 9.15 24.79 18.15
CA GLU A 169 10.47 25.35 17.82
C GLU A 169 10.63 26.80 18.28
N HIS A 170 9.60 27.62 18.12
CA HIS A 170 9.60 29.01 18.57
C HIS A 170 9.57 29.10 20.10
N ALA A 171 8.75 28.28 20.75
CA ALA A 171 8.66 28.22 22.20
C ALA A 171 10.03 27.88 22.83
N ILE A 172 10.69 26.83 22.32
CA ILE A 172 12.01 26.41 22.81
C ILE A 172 13.02 27.55 22.68
N LYS A 173 13.07 28.22 21.52
CA LYS A 173 13.96 29.36 21.30
C LYS A 173 13.68 30.50 22.26
N GLN A 174 12.40 30.77 22.54
CA GLN A 174 12.00 31.83 23.47
C GLN A 174 12.44 31.50 24.90
N SER A 175 12.10 30.31 25.41
CA SER A 175 12.46 29.83 26.74
C SER A 175 13.98 29.83 26.95
N MET A 176 14.76 29.40 25.94
CA MET A 176 16.22 29.46 25.98
C MET A 176 16.78 30.89 26.04
N ASN A 177 16.27 31.81 25.21
CA ASN A 177 16.70 33.21 25.26
C ASN A 177 16.37 33.87 26.61
N GLN A 178 15.23 33.50 27.19
CA GLN A 178 14.77 34.04 28.47
C GLN A 178 15.63 33.51 29.63
N ALA A 179 15.97 32.22 29.61
CA ALA A 179 16.94 31.63 30.53
C ALA A 179 18.31 32.34 30.45
N GLN A 180 18.77 32.68 29.24
CA GLN A 180 20.03 33.40 29.05
C GLN A 180 20.00 34.80 29.67
N GLN A 181 18.88 35.52 29.53
CA GLN A 181 18.68 36.83 30.16
C GLN A 181 18.66 36.74 31.68
N ASP A 182 17.92 35.77 32.24
CA ASP A 182 17.85 35.55 33.68
C ASP A 182 19.23 35.20 34.27
N LEU A 183 20.02 34.38 33.57
CA LEU A 183 21.41 34.10 33.95
C LEU A 183 22.29 35.36 33.91
N GLN A 184 22.09 36.26 32.93
CA GLN A 184 22.82 37.53 32.85
C GLN A 184 22.49 38.47 34.01
N HIS A 185 21.21 38.55 34.39
CA HIS A 185 20.73 39.33 35.54
C HIS A 185 21.02 38.66 36.89
N GLY A 186 21.50 37.41 36.87
CA GLY A 186 21.86 36.66 38.06
C GLY A 186 20.67 36.03 38.79
N ASP A 187 19.48 36.00 38.16
CA ASP A 187 18.31 35.28 38.64
C ASP A 187 18.43 33.79 38.27
N THR A 188 19.05 33.02 39.18
CA THR A 188 19.24 31.59 38.99
C THR A 188 17.95 30.78 39.09
N LYS A 189 16.92 31.30 39.76
CA LYS A 189 15.62 30.62 39.86
C LYS A 189 14.82 30.78 38.58
N GLY A 190 14.74 32.00 38.03
CA GLY A 190 14.13 32.27 36.73
C GLY A 190 14.79 31.46 35.62
N ALA A 191 16.13 31.50 35.56
CA ALA A 191 16.89 30.74 34.57
C ALA A 191 16.63 29.23 34.63
N SER A 192 16.63 28.65 35.83
CA SER A 192 16.35 27.22 36.03
C SER A 192 14.92 26.84 35.61
N GLN A 193 13.94 27.71 35.88
CA GLN A 193 12.55 27.50 35.43
C GLN A 193 12.45 27.53 33.90
N GLN A 194 13.08 28.50 33.24
CA GLN A 194 13.07 28.62 31.79
C GLN A 194 13.81 27.47 31.10
N GLN A 195 14.90 26.96 31.68
CA GLN A 195 15.59 25.75 31.20
C GLN A 195 14.70 24.50 31.30
N ASN A 196 13.97 24.33 32.40
CA ASN A 196 13.00 23.23 32.54
C ASN A 196 11.83 23.38 31.55
N GLN A 197 11.34 24.60 31.34
CA GLN A 197 10.28 24.86 30.37
C GLN A 197 10.72 24.50 28.94
N ALA A 198 11.94 24.87 28.54
CA ALA A 198 12.50 24.47 27.26
C ALA A 198 12.63 22.94 27.12
N ALA A 199 13.00 22.24 28.20
CA ALA A 199 13.05 20.78 28.22
C ALA A 199 11.65 20.15 28.05
N ASP A 200 10.64 20.68 28.73
CA ASP A 200 9.26 20.20 28.62
C ASP A 200 8.69 20.42 27.20
N GLU A 201 8.99 21.57 26.58
CA GLU A 201 8.61 21.87 25.19
C GLU A 201 9.30 20.94 24.17
N MET A 202 10.56 20.54 24.43
CA MET A 202 11.24 19.51 23.64
C MET A 202 10.58 18.15 23.79
N SER A 203 10.21 17.77 25.01
CA SER A 203 9.53 16.51 25.28
C SER A 203 8.16 16.45 24.58
N GLU A 204 7.41 17.55 24.58
CA GLU A 204 6.15 17.66 23.84
C GLU A 204 6.35 17.61 22.31
N MET A 205 7.39 18.27 21.79
CA MET A 205 7.76 18.19 20.38
C MET A 205 8.06 16.74 19.99
N GLN A 206 8.92 16.05 20.75
CA GLN A 206 9.24 14.64 20.51
C GLN A 206 8.00 13.78 20.51
N LYS A 207 7.14 13.91 21.52
CA LYS A 207 5.90 13.15 21.57
C LYS A 207 5.03 13.37 20.33
N THR A 208 4.97 14.61 19.83
CA THR A 208 4.26 14.93 18.58
C THR A 208 4.92 14.26 17.38
N MET A 209 6.26 14.22 17.33
CA MET A 209 7.03 13.52 16.29
C MET A 209 6.78 12.01 16.32
N ASP A 210 6.79 11.39 17.51
CA ASP A 210 6.52 9.95 17.72
C ASP A 210 5.09 9.58 17.31
N GLU A 211 4.10 10.37 17.74
CA GLU A 211 2.70 10.17 17.41
C GLU A 211 2.44 10.31 15.91
N ALA A 212 3.06 11.30 15.27
CA ALA A 212 2.96 11.51 13.83
C ALA A 212 3.59 10.35 13.04
N ALA A 213 4.81 9.94 13.37
CA ALA A 213 5.48 8.81 12.73
C ALA A 213 4.64 7.53 12.84
N SER A 214 4.12 7.24 14.03
CA SER A 214 3.22 6.11 14.27
C SER A 214 1.93 6.18 13.45
N THR A 215 1.33 7.36 13.34
CA THR A 215 0.06 7.56 12.61
C THR A 215 0.27 7.51 11.10
N ALA A 216 1.38 8.06 10.63
CA ALA A 216 1.80 8.03 9.24
C ALA A 216 1.99 6.60 8.76
N ASP A 217 2.72 5.78 9.53
CA ASP A 217 2.92 4.36 9.22
C ASP A 217 1.60 3.59 9.14
N GLU A 218 0.69 3.78 10.10
CA GLU A 218 -0.61 3.10 10.11
C GLU A 218 -1.47 3.49 8.90
N ASN A 219 -1.61 4.81 8.65
CA ASN A 219 -2.38 5.32 7.52
C ASN A 219 -1.78 4.89 6.19
N GLN A 220 -0.45 4.93 6.06
CA GLN A 220 0.24 4.57 4.83
C GLN A 220 0.12 3.07 4.56
N GLN A 221 0.19 2.22 5.59
CA GLN A 221 -0.10 0.79 5.43
C GLN A 221 -1.54 0.53 5.01
N GLU A 222 -2.52 1.22 5.59
CA GLU A 222 -3.93 1.06 5.22
C GLU A 222 -4.18 1.48 3.76
N ILE A 223 -3.64 2.63 3.35
CA ILE A 223 -3.70 3.11 1.96
C ILE A 223 -3.03 2.11 1.02
N ASN A 224 -1.85 1.60 1.38
CA ASN A 224 -1.12 0.63 0.56
C ASN A 224 -1.92 -0.67 0.38
N ILE A 225 -2.56 -1.17 1.44
CA ILE A 225 -3.44 -2.35 1.40
C ILE A 225 -4.63 -2.09 0.47
N GLN A 226 -5.25 -0.91 0.55
CA GLN A 226 -6.38 -0.56 -0.31
C GLN A 226 -5.97 -0.45 -1.78
N GLN A 227 -4.86 0.23 -2.07
CA GLN A 227 -4.30 0.31 -3.42
C GLN A 227 -3.92 -1.07 -3.97
N LEU A 228 -3.35 -1.95 -3.13
CA LEU A 228 -3.02 -3.31 -3.52
C LEU A 228 -4.27 -4.10 -3.92
N ARG A 229 -5.39 -3.94 -3.20
CA ARG A 229 -6.68 -4.57 -3.54
C ARG A 229 -7.24 -4.06 -4.86
N GLU A 230 -7.16 -2.76 -5.11
CA GLU A 230 -7.62 -2.15 -6.36
C GLU A 230 -6.80 -2.65 -7.56
N ILE A 231 -5.47 -2.75 -7.40
CA ILE A 231 -4.59 -3.32 -8.43
C ILE A 231 -4.91 -4.81 -8.64
N MET A 232 -5.13 -5.56 -7.57
CA MET A 232 -5.49 -6.97 -7.64
C MET A 232 -6.82 -7.18 -8.37
N ASP A 233 -7.85 -6.37 -8.10
CA ASP A 233 -9.14 -6.41 -8.80
C ASP A 233 -8.97 -6.07 -10.29
N ALA A 234 -8.20 -5.02 -10.61
CA ALA A 234 -7.90 -4.67 -11.99
C ALA A 234 -7.20 -5.81 -12.77
N LEU A 235 -6.22 -6.48 -12.14
CA LEU A 235 -5.51 -7.61 -12.74
C LEU A 235 -6.37 -8.87 -12.83
N LEU A 236 -7.27 -9.11 -11.87
CA LEU A 236 -8.24 -10.20 -11.93
C LEU A 236 -9.27 -9.99 -13.06
N GLN A 237 -9.75 -8.76 -13.23
CA GLN A 237 -10.60 -8.43 -14.37
C GLN A 237 -9.86 -8.58 -15.70
N ALA A 238 -8.57 -8.21 -15.74
CA ALA A 238 -7.73 -8.41 -16.90
C ALA A 238 -7.57 -9.90 -17.24
N SER A 239 -7.46 -10.80 -16.25
CA SER A 239 -7.38 -12.25 -16.48
C SER A 239 -8.67 -12.83 -17.06
N PHE A 240 -9.84 -12.45 -16.55
CA PHE A 240 -11.11 -12.90 -17.13
C PHE A 240 -11.33 -12.38 -18.56
N ARG A 241 -10.91 -11.14 -18.84
CA ARG A 241 -10.94 -10.59 -20.20
C ARG A 241 -9.98 -11.33 -21.12
N GLN A 242 -8.77 -11.61 -20.65
CA GLN A 242 -7.77 -12.37 -21.41
C GLN A 242 -8.28 -13.80 -21.71
N GLU A 243 -8.92 -14.46 -20.76
CA GLU A 243 -9.56 -15.77 -20.94
C GLU A 243 -10.66 -15.72 -21.99
N LYS A 244 -11.55 -14.72 -21.92
CA LYS A 244 -12.61 -14.52 -22.92
C LYS A 244 -12.04 -14.28 -24.31
N ILE A 245 -10.98 -13.48 -24.43
CA ILE A 245 -10.29 -13.25 -25.71
C ILE A 245 -9.65 -14.55 -26.22
N MET A 246 -9.05 -15.34 -25.33
CA MET A 246 -8.49 -16.65 -25.67
C MET A 246 -9.57 -17.59 -26.20
N GLU A 247 -10.73 -17.70 -25.53
CA GLU A 247 -11.86 -18.51 -26.00
C GLU A 247 -12.35 -18.07 -27.38
N GLN A 248 -12.56 -16.77 -27.58
CA GLN A 248 -12.95 -16.21 -28.88
C GLN A 248 -11.90 -16.51 -29.96
N SER A 249 -10.62 -16.48 -29.61
CA SER A 249 -9.53 -16.74 -30.56
C SER A 249 -9.40 -18.22 -30.96
N LYS A 250 -10.01 -19.19 -30.24
CA LYS A 250 -9.82 -20.63 -30.49
C LYS A 250 -10.31 -21.06 -31.87
N THR A 251 -11.43 -20.51 -32.31
CA THR A 251 -12.14 -20.88 -33.55
C THR A 251 -12.05 -19.81 -34.62
N LEU A 252 -11.21 -18.78 -34.42
CA LEU A 252 -11.20 -17.59 -35.25
C LEU A 252 -10.38 -17.81 -36.53
N ASN A 253 -11.00 -17.56 -37.69
CA ASN A 253 -10.30 -17.53 -38.97
C ASN A 253 -9.77 -16.10 -39.23
N PRO A 254 -8.47 -15.91 -39.53
CA PRO A 254 -7.89 -14.60 -39.84
C PRO A 254 -8.55 -13.83 -40.99
N ALA A 255 -9.31 -14.52 -41.85
CA ALA A 255 -10.06 -13.90 -42.94
C ALA A 255 -11.43 -13.33 -42.52
N GLN A 256 -11.94 -13.67 -41.33
CA GLN A 256 -13.27 -13.22 -40.87
C GLN A 256 -13.25 -11.80 -40.28
N PRO A 257 -14.31 -10.99 -40.48
CA PRO A 257 -14.39 -9.65 -39.89
C PRO A 257 -14.30 -9.62 -38.35
N SER A 258 -14.77 -10.67 -37.67
CA SER A 258 -14.69 -10.85 -36.21
C SER A 258 -13.24 -10.89 -35.69
N TYR A 259 -12.25 -11.15 -36.55
CA TYR A 259 -10.84 -11.14 -36.19
C TYR A 259 -10.33 -9.76 -35.75
N ASN A 260 -10.86 -8.69 -36.36
CA ASN A 260 -10.52 -7.33 -35.98
C ASN A 260 -11.02 -6.96 -34.57
N GLU A 261 -12.12 -7.57 -34.14
CA GLU A 261 -12.66 -7.35 -32.79
C GLU A 261 -11.73 -7.95 -31.73
N VAL A 262 -11.16 -9.12 -31.98
CA VAL A 262 -10.17 -9.74 -31.09
C VAL A 262 -8.89 -8.89 -30.99
N ILE A 263 -8.40 -8.33 -32.10
CA ILE A 263 -7.29 -7.35 -32.07
C ILE A 263 -7.64 -6.15 -31.20
N ARG A 264 -8.86 -5.61 -31.35
CA ARG A 264 -9.32 -4.44 -30.60
C ARG A 264 -9.37 -4.73 -29.10
N LEU A 265 -10.00 -5.83 -28.71
CA LEU A 265 -10.13 -6.24 -27.31
C LEU A 265 -8.75 -6.52 -26.68
N GLN A 266 -7.86 -7.21 -27.39
CA GLN A 266 -6.50 -7.47 -26.89
C GLN A 266 -5.68 -6.17 -26.75
N SER A 267 -5.86 -5.20 -27.64
CA SER A 267 -5.21 -3.89 -27.54
C SER A 267 -5.77 -3.03 -26.40
N GLN A 268 -7.08 -3.13 -26.12
CA GLN A 268 -7.69 -2.49 -24.96
C GLN A 268 -7.15 -3.09 -23.66
N LEU A 269 -7.11 -4.42 -23.57
CA LEU A 269 -6.53 -5.13 -22.43
C LEU A 269 -5.07 -4.73 -22.17
N ARG A 270 -4.28 -4.55 -23.23
CA ARG A 270 -2.91 -4.01 -23.12
C ARG A 270 -2.85 -2.66 -22.41
N GLY A 271 -3.79 -1.76 -22.71
CA GLY A 271 -3.88 -0.45 -22.06
C GLY A 271 -4.29 -0.55 -20.60
N GLU A 272 -5.24 -1.43 -20.29
CA GLU A 272 -5.72 -1.65 -18.92
C GLU A 272 -4.63 -2.23 -18.01
N VAL A 273 -3.91 -3.25 -18.49
CA VAL A 273 -2.77 -3.83 -17.78
C VAL A 273 -1.64 -2.82 -17.62
N LYS A 274 -1.43 -1.93 -18.60
CA LYS A 274 -0.45 -0.84 -18.47
C LYS A 274 -0.81 0.10 -17.31
N ASN A 275 -2.07 0.51 -17.20
CA ASN A 275 -2.50 1.36 -16.09
C ASN A 275 -2.36 0.67 -14.72
N ALA A 276 -2.72 -0.62 -14.64
CA ALA A 276 -2.53 -1.43 -13.43
C ALA A 276 -1.04 -1.55 -13.07
N SER A 277 -0.18 -1.71 -14.08
CA SER A 277 1.27 -1.72 -13.92
C SER A 277 1.81 -0.41 -13.38
N ASP A 278 1.44 0.72 -13.98
CA ASP A 278 1.90 2.05 -13.53
C ASP A 278 1.47 2.30 -12.06
N SER A 279 0.28 1.83 -11.69
CA SER A 279 -0.24 1.89 -10.32
C SER A 279 0.55 0.99 -9.37
N LEU A 280 0.89 -0.24 -9.79
CA LEU A 280 1.72 -1.15 -8.99
C LEU A 280 3.14 -0.65 -8.83
N TYR A 281 3.71 -0.01 -9.86
CA TYR A 281 5.00 0.66 -9.77
C TYR A 281 4.96 1.81 -8.76
N ALA A 282 3.89 2.63 -8.77
CA ALA A 282 3.70 3.68 -7.78
C ALA A 282 3.59 3.13 -6.35
N LEU A 283 2.90 2.01 -6.17
CA LEU A 283 2.78 1.33 -4.88
C LEU A 283 4.10 0.71 -4.42
N SER A 284 4.87 0.12 -5.33
CA SER A 284 6.19 -0.48 -5.04
C SER A 284 7.20 0.54 -4.52
N ARG A 285 7.02 1.82 -4.83
CA ARG A 285 7.80 2.92 -4.23
C ARG A 285 7.60 3.01 -2.73
N LYS A 286 6.37 2.83 -2.28
CA LYS A 286 5.93 2.97 -0.88
C LYS A 286 6.04 1.68 -0.07
N ALA A 287 6.03 0.54 -0.74
CA ALA A 287 6.10 -0.79 -0.14
C ALA A 287 7.19 -1.64 -0.84
N PRO A 288 8.48 -1.35 -0.57
CA PRO A 288 9.61 -1.99 -1.23
C PRO A 288 9.63 -3.51 -1.06
N GLN A 289 9.11 -4.02 0.07
CA GLN A 289 9.02 -5.47 0.33
C GLN A 289 8.16 -6.24 -0.69
N ILE A 290 7.31 -5.56 -1.47
CA ILE A 290 6.39 -6.18 -2.45
C ILE A 290 7.09 -6.45 -3.80
N ALA A 291 8.29 -5.92 -4.03
CA ALA A 291 8.59 -5.39 -5.36
C ALA A 291 9.23 -6.35 -6.39
N PRO A 292 10.28 -7.14 -6.13
CA PRO A 292 11.03 -7.80 -7.20
C PRO A 292 10.27 -8.92 -7.94
N GLN A 293 9.56 -9.80 -7.21
CA GLN A 293 8.83 -10.91 -7.84
C GLN A 293 7.58 -10.44 -8.59
N LEU A 294 6.82 -9.50 -8.01
CA LEU A 294 5.64 -8.95 -8.67
C LEU A 294 5.98 -8.20 -9.96
N ARG A 295 7.06 -7.40 -9.96
CA ARG A 295 7.50 -6.67 -11.16
C ARG A 295 7.87 -7.60 -12.30
N LYS A 296 8.56 -8.71 -12.01
CA LYS A 296 8.94 -9.70 -13.02
C LYS A 296 7.71 -10.25 -13.75
N HIS A 297 6.68 -10.66 -13.01
CA HIS A 297 5.45 -11.16 -13.62
C HIS A 297 4.70 -10.05 -14.35
N LEU A 298 4.62 -8.85 -13.79
CA LEU A 298 3.96 -7.70 -14.42
C LEU A 298 4.57 -7.34 -15.79
N ASN A 299 5.90 -7.29 -15.88
CA ASN A 299 6.61 -7.06 -17.14
C ASN A 299 6.38 -8.20 -18.13
N GLY A 300 6.31 -9.45 -17.64
CA GLY A 300 5.90 -10.62 -18.41
C GLY A 300 4.53 -10.44 -19.05
N ILE A 301 3.52 -10.05 -18.26
CA ILE A 301 2.15 -9.79 -18.76
C ILE A 301 2.17 -8.73 -19.86
N GLN A 302 2.82 -7.59 -19.63
CA GLN A 302 2.90 -6.52 -20.62
C GLN A 302 3.58 -6.96 -21.92
N LYS A 303 4.71 -7.67 -21.80
CA LYS A 303 5.46 -8.21 -22.94
C LYS A 303 4.58 -9.16 -23.75
N TYR A 304 3.99 -10.16 -23.10
CA TYR A 304 3.21 -11.19 -23.78
C TYR A 304 1.89 -10.65 -24.37
N ILE A 305 1.19 -9.74 -23.68
CA ILE A 305 0.02 -9.08 -24.26
C ILE A 305 0.44 -8.25 -25.48
N SER A 306 1.54 -7.49 -25.41
CA SER A 306 2.02 -6.71 -26.55
C SER A 306 2.40 -7.59 -27.75
N GLN A 307 3.12 -8.67 -27.51
CA GLN A 307 3.48 -9.65 -28.54
C GLN A 307 2.23 -10.33 -29.14
N SER A 308 1.23 -10.64 -28.32
CA SER A 308 -0.03 -11.20 -28.81
C SER A 308 -0.76 -10.22 -29.74
N VAL A 309 -0.79 -8.92 -29.43
CA VAL A 309 -1.38 -7.90 -30.32
C VAL A 309 -0.63 -7.85 -31.64
N THR A 310 0.70 -7.83 -31.62
CA THR A 310 1.53 -7.84 -32.83
C THR A 310 1.22 -9.07 -33.69
N LYS A 311 1.23 -10.27 -33.11
CA LYS A 311 0.93 -11.51 -33.82
C LYS A 311 -0.52 -11.59 -34.33
N LEU A 312 -1.46 -10.98 -33.62
CA LEU A 312 -2.83 -10.85 -34.13
C LEU A 312 -2.85 -9.94 -35.36
N VAL A 313 -2.20 -8.79 -35.33
CA VAL A 313 -2.11 -7.86 -36.48
C VAL A 313 -1.45 -8.51 -37.69
N ASP A 314 -0.39 -9.31 -37.45
CA ASP A 314 0.32 -10.08 -38.48
C ASP A 314 -0.50 -11.27 -39.03
N ARG A 315 -1.72 -11.48 -38.52
CA ARG A 315 -2.60 -12.61 -38.86
C ARG A 315 -1.99 -13.98 -38.52
N GLU A 316 -1.22 -14.06 -37.44
CA GLU A 316 -0.63 -15.27 -36.89
C GLU A 316 -1.34 -15.71 -35.58
N PRO A 317 -2.60 -16.21 -35.62
CA PRO A 317 -3.37 -16.50 -34.41
C PRO A 317 -2.77 -17.61 -33.55
N ASN A 318 -2.00 -18.53 -34.13
CA ASN A 318 -1.33 -19.60 -33.39
C ASN A 318 -0.25 -19.04 -32.46
N HIS A 319 0.59 -18.13 -32.98
CA HIS A 319 1.61 -17.47 -32.16
C HIS A 319 0.98 -16.50 -31.15
N ALA A 320 -0.07 -15.77 -31.55
CA ALA A 320 -0.81 -14.92 -30.62
C ALA A 320 -1.36 -15.72 -29.42
N ARG A 321 -1.94 -16.91 -29.66
CA ARG A 321 -2.47 -17.79 -28.61
C ARG A 321 -1.40 -18.27 -27.63
N LEU A 322 -0.18 -18.57 -28.10
CA LEU A 322 0.93 -18.92 -27.23
C LEU A 322 1.28 -17.77 -26.28
N TYR A 323 1.35 -16.55 -26.79
CA TYR A 323 1.61 -15.38 -25.95
C TYR A 323 0.45 -15.08 -24.99
N MET A 324 -0.80 -15.27 -25.40
CA MET A 324 -1.95 -15.13 -24.49
C MET A 324 -1.89 -16.13 -23.33
N GLN A 325 -1.46 -17.38 -23.58
CA GLN A 325 -1.26 -18.38 -22.52
C GLN A 325 -0.15 -17.98 -21.55
N SER A 326 0.97 -17.43 -22.05
CA SER A 326 2.04 -16.91 -21.20
C SER A 326 1.56 -15.73 -20.36
N ALA A 327 0.79 -14.80 -20.95
CA ALA A 327 0.17 -13.70 -20.22
C ALA A 327 -0.78 -14.18 -19.11
N MET A 328 -1.61 -15.21 -19.37
CA MET A 328 -2.46 -15.82 -18.35
C MET A 328 -1.66 -16.47 -17.22
N THR A 329 -0.53 -17.09 -17.55
CA THR A 329 0.36 -17.70 -16.54
C THR A 329 0.90 -16.64 -15.57
N ASP A 330 1.39 -15.52 -16.11
CA ASP A 330 1.88 -14.43 -15.27
C ASP A 330 0.76 -13.68 -14.53
N LEU A 331 -0.44 -13.53 -15.13
CA LEU A 331 -1.62 -12.98 -14.45
C LEU A 331 -2.01 -13.84 -13.24
N ASN A 332 -2.01 -15.17 -13.37
CA ASN A 332 -2.30 -16.04 -12.24
C ASN A 332 -1.21 -15.97 -11.16
N ALA A 333 0.07 -15.96 -11.57
CA ALA A 333 1.19 -15.87 -10.64
C ALA A 333 1.18 -14.54 -9.86
N ILE A 334 0.98 -13.41 -10.53
CA ILE A 334 0.94 -12.11 -9.86
C ILE A 334 -0.24 -11.99 -8.91
N THR A 335 -1.41 -12.55 -9.24
CA THR A 335 -2.57 -12.56 -8.32
C THR A 335 -2.28 -13.32 -7.04
N VAL A 336 -1.62 -14.48 -7.12
CA VAL A 336 -1.20 -15.26 -5.94
C VAL A 336 -0.21 -14.45 -5.09
N LEU A 337 0.82 -13.89 -5.71
CA LEU A 337 1.83 -13.10 -5.01
C LEU A 337 1.25 -11.82 -4.37
N LEU A 338 0.32 -11.16 -5.05
CA LEU A 338 -0.42 -10.01 -4.52
C LEU A 338 -1.24 -10.40 -3.29
N GLN A 339 -1.89 -11.57 -3.32
CA GLN A 339 -2.65 -12.08 -2.18
C GLN A 339 -1.72 -12.38 -0.99
N GLU A 340 -0.60 -13.07 -1.20
CA GLU A 340 0.39 -13.35 -0.16
C GLU A 340 0.95 -12.05 0.45
N SER A 341 1.26 -11.06 -0.40
CA SER A 341 1.74 -9.75 0.03
C SER A 341 0.69 -8.99 0.84
N LEU A 342 -0.58 -9.07 0.43
CA LEU A 342 -1.71 -8.48 1.14
C LEU A 342 -1.91 -9.14 2.52
N GLU A 343 -1.82 -10.46 2.59
CA GLU A 343 -1.92 -11.23 3.82
C GLU A 343 -0.76 -10.90 4.77
N ALA A 344 0.47 -10.82 4.27
CA ALA A 344 1.64 -10.42 5.05
C ALA A 344 1.48 -9.00 5.64
N MET A 345 1.06 -8.03 4.82
CA MET A 345 0.79 -6.66 5.31
C MET A 345 -0.33 -6.62 6.35
N GLN A 346 -1.42 -7.35 6.13
CA GLN A 346 -2.50 -7.43 7.12
C GLN A 346 -2.03 -8.08 8.42
N GLN A 347 -1.19 -9.12 8.35
CA GLN A 347 -0.65 -9.78 9.54
C GLN A 347 0.27 -8.84 10.33
N GLN A 348 1.14 -8.09 9.66
CA GLN A 348 2.01 -7.09 10.27
C GLN A 348 1.19 -6.02 11.00
N MET A 349 0.17 -5.46 10.34
CA MET A 349 -0.74 -4.48 10.94
C MET A 349 -1.44 -5.03 12.19
N ARG A 350 -1.88 -6.29 12.16
CA ARG A 350 -2.54 -6.95 13.31
C ARG A 350 -1.58 -7.14 14.50
N GLN A 351 -0.33 -7.47 14.25
CA GLN A 351 0.69 -7.59 15.30
C GLN A 351 0.99 -6.23 15.93
N GLN A 352 1.08 -5.18 15.12
CA GLN A 352 1.33 -3.81 15.59
C GLN A 352 0.17 -3.24 16.43
N MET A 353 -1.07 -3.58 16.07
CA MET A 353 -2.26 -3.24 16.86
C MET A 353 -2.33 -4.01 18.18
N GLN A 354 -1.90 -5.27 18.21
CA GLN A 354 -1.88 -6.07 19.44
C GLN A 354 -0.81 -5.59 20.43
N SER A 355 0.37 -5.15 19.95
CA SER A 355 1.43 -4.65 20.83
C SER A 355 1.07 -3.31 21.51
N LYS A 356 0.34 -2.42 20.82
CA LYS A 356 -0.14 -1.14 21.38
C LYS A 356 -1.29 -1.29 22.38
N SER A 357 -2.04 -2.38 22.33
CA SER A 357 -3.14 -2.65 23.29
C SER A 357 -2.69 -3.14 24.68
N SER A 358 -1.38 -3.35 24.89
CA SER A 358 -0.83 -3.86 26.16
C SER A 358 -0.09 -2.82 27.02
N LYS A 359 -0.07 -1.53 26.65
CA LYS A 359 0.47 -0.45 27.50
C LYS A 359 -0.57 0.66 27.65
N ASN A 360 -0.92 0.94 28.91
CA ASN A 360 -1.87 1.95 29.40
C ASN A 360 -1.95 3.24 28.55
N GLY A 361 -3.17 3.65 28.19
CA GLY A 361 -3.43 5.03 27.77
C GLY A 361 -4.67 5.21 26.90
N ALA A 362 -5.66 5.91 27.42
CA ALA A 362 -6.91 6.24 26.74
C ALA A 362 -6.68 7.03 25.43
N CYS A 363 -6.93 6.41 24.29
CA CYS A 363 -7.05 7.12 23.02
C CYS A 363 -8.41 7.85 22.96
N LYS A 364 -8.38 9.18 23.09
CA LYS A 364 -9.52 10.06 22.79
C LYS A 364 -9.58 10.27 21.28
N LYS A 365 -10.60 9.70 20.62
CA LYS A 365 -11.04 10.10 19.28
C LYS A 365 -11.27 11.62 19.20
N PRO A 366 -10.62 12.36 18.29
CA PRO A 366 -11.07 13.67 17.87
C PRO A 366 -11.78 13.59 16.51
N GLY A 367 -12.92 14.29 16.40
CA GLY A 367 -13.21 15.12 15.24
C GLY A 367 -13.74 14.46 13.96
N LYS A 368 -15.04 14.61 13.74
CA LYS A 368 -15.74 14.42 12.46
C LYS A 368 -15.11 15.27 11.34
N SER A 369 -14.67 14.63 10.27
CA SER A 369 -14.56 15.24 8.94
C SER A 369 -15.69 14.70 8.05
N LYS A 370 -16.54 15.60 7.57
CA LYS A 370 -17.52 15.34 6.52
C LYS A 370 -16.79 15.33 5.18
N GLY A 371 -16.81 14.21 4.47
CA GLY A 371 -16.39 14.18 3.07
C GLY A 371 -16.28 12.77 2.48
N LYS A 372 -17.35 12.36 1.80
CA LYS A 372 -17.50 11.20 0.90
C LYS A 372 -17.50 9.81 1.56
N ASN A 373 -18.61 9.11 1.34
CA ASN A 373 -18.89 7.74 1.78
C ASN A 373 -17.75 6.78 1.37
N PRO A 374 -17.05 6.17 2.33
CA PRO A 374 -16.37 4.90 2.11
C PRO A 374 -17.46 3.83 1.98
N GLY A 375 -17.38 2.98 0.96
CA GLY A 375 -18.28 1.84 0.79
C GLY A 375 -18.34 1.01 2.09
N SER A 376 -19.56 0.66 2.51
CA SER A 376 -19.83 -0.09 3.74
C SER A 376 -19.27 -1.52 3.72
N THR A 377 -18.81 -1.99 2.55
CA THR A 377 -18.31 -3.33 2.22
C THR A 377 -17.16 -3.81 3.11
N GLY A 378 -16.42 -2.89 3.74
CA GLY A 378 -15.31 -3.24 4.63
C GLY A 378 -15.71 -3.58 6.07
N GLN A 379 -16.83 -3.06 6.58
CA GLN A 379 -17.17 -3.15 8.00
C GLN A 379 -17.80 -4.50 8.38
N LEU A 380 -18.65 -5.06 7.50
CA LEU A 380 -19.23 -6.40 7.71
C LEU A 380 -18.16 -7.51 7.64
N GLY A 381 -17.23 -7.42 6.69
CA GLY A 381 -16.10 -8.36 6.59
C GLY A 381 -15.16 -8.30 7.80
N GLN A 382 -14.96 -7.13 8.40
CA GLN A 382 -14.20 -7.00 9.65
C GLN A 382 -14.94 -7.63 10.84
N ALA A 383 -16.25 -7.40 10.97
CA ALA A 383 -17.07 -8.01 12.02
C ALA A 383 -17.07 -9.55 11.91
N ARG A 384 -17.15 -10.10 10.70
CA ARG A 384 -17.05 -11.55 10.44
C ARG A 384 -15.71 -12.13 10.89
N LYS A 385 -14.60 -11.51 10.49
CA LYS A 385 -13.25 -11.94 10.90
C LYS A 385 -13.06 -11.91 12.42
N LEU A 386 -13.63 -10.90 13.08
CA LEU A 386 -13.58 -10.79 14.54
C LEU A 386 -14.43 -11.89 15.21
N GLN A 387 -15.60 -12.20 14.63
CA GLN A 387 -16.48 -13.28 15.07
C GLN A 387 -15.85 -14.68 14.92
N GLU A 388 -15.18 -14.94 13.79
CA GLU A 388 -14.45 -16.19 13.54
C GLU A 388 -13.32 -16.41 14.58
N GLN A 389 -12.61 -15.34 14.93
CA GLN A 389 -11.55 -15.39 15.95
C GLN A 389 -12.08 -15.67 17.35
N LEU A 390 -13.20 -15.05 17.70
CA LEU A 390 -13.87 -15.32 18.96
C LEU A 390 -14.33 -16.79 19.02
N ASN A 391 -14.84 -17.33 17.91
CA ASN A 391 -15.25 -18.74 17.81
C ASN A 391 -14.07 -19.70 18.00
N GLU A 392 -12.90 -19.36 17.45
CA GLU A 392 -11.69 -20.15 17.62
C GLU A 392 -11.20 -20.12 19.08
N GLN A 393 -11.24 -18.96 19.73
CA GLN A 393 -10.92 -18.82 21.16
C GLN A 393 -11.86 -19.65 22.05
N MET A 394 -13.15 -19.67 21.73
CA MET A 394 -14.13 -20.49 22.45
C MET A 394 -13.92 -21.99 22.23
N ARG A 395 -13.51 -22.42 21.04
CA ARG A 395 -13.16 -23.83 20.77
C ARG A 395 -11.92 -24.25 21.53
N GLN A 396 -10.87 -23.44 21.51
CA GLN A 396 -9.65 -23.69 22.27
C GLN A 396 -9.93 -23.75 23.78
N LEU A 397 -10.77 -22.86 24.29
CA LEU A 397 -11.20 -22.90 25.68
C LEU A 397 -11.97 -24.20 25.99
N LYS A 398 -12.90 -24.61 25.13
CA LYS A 398 -13.63 -25.88 25.30
C LYS A 398 -12.69 -27.09 25.30
N GLU A 399 -11.69 -27.10 24.45
CA GLU A 399 -10.69 -28.18 24.40
C GLU A 399 -9.80 -28.18 25.65
N GLN A 400 -9.41 -27.01 26.17
CA GLN A 400 -8.68 -26.91 27.43
C GLN A 400 -9.52 -27.40 28.61
N MET A 401 -10.81 -27.08 28.65
CA MET A 401 -11.72 -27.60 29.68
C MET A 401 -11.96 -29.11 29.52
N GLY A 402 -12.00 -29.62 28.29
CA GLY A 402 -12.17 -31.05 27.99
C GLY A 402 -10.94 -31.91 28.34
N LYS A 403 -9.72 -31.37 28.18
CA LYS A 403 -8.47 -32.08 28.50
C LYS A 403 -8.20 -32.22 30.01
N GLN A 404 -8.83 -31.39 30.85
CA GLN A 404 -8.64 -31.44 32.31
C GLN A 404 -9.69 -32.31 33.05
N GLN A 405 -10.76 -32.73 32.36
CA GLN A 405 -11.81 -33.58 32.93
C GLN A 405 -11.60 -35.09 32.68
N GLY A 406 -10.57 -35.47 31.91
CA GLY A 406 -10.29 -36.86 31.53
C GLY A 406 -9.34 -37.64 32.44
N GLY A 407 -8.92 -37.08 33.58
CA GLY A 407 -7.82 -37.63 34.39
C GLY A 407 -8.11 -37.73 35.89
N GLN A 408 -9.18 -38.40 36.31
CA GLN A 408 -9.25 -39.01 37.65
C GLN A 408 -10.42 -40.01 37.74
N LYS A 409 -10.10 -41.30 37.68
CA LYS A 409 -10.96 -42.41 38.10
C LYS A 409 -10.21 -43.23 39.16
N GLY A 410 -10.84 -43.40 40.33
CA GLY A 410 -10.49 -44.33 41.41
C GLY A 410 -9.45 -43.76 42.38
N THR A 411 -9.64 -43.72 43.70
CA THR A 411 -10.39 -44.60 44.60
C THR A 411 -10.89 -43.84 45.84
N SER A 412 -12.02 -44.31 46.35
CA SER A 412 -12.75 -43.89 47.54
C SER A 412 -12.11 -44.35 48.86
N GLN A 413 -12.05 -43.48 49.89
CA GLN A 413 -12.53 -43.84 51.25
C GLN A 413 -12.76 -42.62 52.17
N GLN A 414 -13.75 -42.81 53.03
CA GLN A 414 -14.35 -41.97 54.08
C GLN A 414 -13.39 -41.45 55.16
N GLN A 415 -13.58 -40.21 55.65
CA GLN A 415 -14.21 -39.84 56.95
C GLN A 415 -13.76 -38.45 57.50
N ASP A 416 -14.73 -37.81 58.17
CA ASP A 416 -14.70 -36.74 59.18
C ASP A 416 -14.83 -35.24 58.75
N PRO A 417 -15.87 -34.51 59.23
CA PRO A 417 -16.09 -33.10 58.94
C PRO A 417 -15.72 -32.22 60.15
N SER A 418 -14.59 -31.51 60.07
CA SER A 418 -14.37 -30.23 60.76
C SER A 418 -12.95 -29.71 60.53
N SER A 419 -12.80 -28.67 59.70
CA SER A 419 -12.11 -27.42 60.05
C SER A 419 -11.66 -26.60 58.83
N LYS A 420 -11.90 -25.29 58.96
CA LYS A 420 -11.15 -24.15 58.39
C LYS A 420 -11.16 -23.91 56.87
N LYS A 421 -11.85 -22.82 56.53
CA LYS A 421 -11.47 -21.74 55.58
C LYS A 421 -10.37 -22.12 54.57
N GLY A 422 -10.80 -22.53 53.38
CA GLY A 422 -9.99 -22.54 52.17
C GLY A 422 -10.74 -21.81 51.07
N GLN A 423 -10.08 -20.83 50.46
CA GLN A 423 -10.55 -20.14 49.26
C GLN A 423 -11.00 -21.16 48.21
N GLY A 424 -12.24 -21.01 47.73
CA GLY A 424 -12.74 -21.74 46.57
C GLY A 424 -12.04 -21.24 45.30
N GLN A 425 -10.85 -21.77 45.05
CA GLN A 425 -10.12 -21.63 43.80
C GLN A 425 -10.14 -23.01 43.12
N GLY A 426 -10.82 -23.10 41.98
CA GLY A 426 -10.92 -24.35 41.21
C GLY A 426 -12.20 -24.51 40.41
N GLY A 427 -12.78 -23.40 39.92
CA GLY A 427 -13.84 -23.43 38.92
C GLY A 427 -13.23 -23.30 37.52
N VAL A 428 -13.41 -24.34 36.73
CA VAL A 428 -12.95 -24.56 35.35
C VAL A 428 -13.27 -23.35 34.45
N GLY A 429 -12.23 -22.77 33.82
CA GLY A 429 -12.27 -21.56 32.97
C GLY A 429 -12.27 -20.24 33.76
N SER A 430 -11.23 -19.41 33.59
CA SER A 430 -11.09 -18.17 34.37
C SER A 430 -12.28 -17.24 34.13
N SER A 431 -12.90 -16.73 35.21
CA SER A 431 -14.00 -15.76 35.11
C SER A 431 -13.63 -14.51 34.31
N GLU A 432 -12.34 -14.18 34.29
CA GLU A 432 -11.78 -13.08 33.52
C GLU A 432 -11.79 -13.39 32.00
N GLN A 433 -11.54 -14.64 31.60
CA GLN A 433 -11.57 -15.06 30.19
C GLN A 433 -13.00 -15.00 29.64
N PHE A 434 -14.00 -15.46 30.41
CA PHE A 434 -15.41 -15.33 30.04
C PHE A 434 -15.88 -13.87 29.96
N ALA A 435 -15.48 -13.03 30.91
CA ALA A 435 -15.79 -11.60 30.86
C ALA A 435 -15.17 -10.90 29.64
N ARG A 436 -13.92 -11.24 29.30
CA ARG A 436 -13.24 -10.72 28.10
C ARG A 436 -13.94 -11.14 26.81
N MET A 437 -14.36 -12.41 26.69
CA MET A 437 -15.11 -12.89 25.52
C MET A 437 -16.50 -12.27 25.40
N ALA A 438 -17.21 -12.08 26.52
CA ALA A 438 -18.49 -11.37 26.52
C ALA A 438 -18.31 -9.90 26.06
N ALA A 439 -17.29 -9.20 26.55
CA ALA A 439 -16.96 -7.84 26.10
C ALA A 439 -16.60 -7.78 24.62
N GLN A 440 -15.85 -8.77 24.10
CA GLN A 440 -15.55 -8.87 22.67
C GLN A 440 -16.81 -9.11 21.83
N GLN A 441 -17.70 -9.99 22.27
CA GLN A 441 -18.99 -10.23 21.62
C GLN A 441 -19.87 -8.96 21.59
N GLU A 442 -19.86 -8.18 22.67
CA GLU A 442 -20.59 -6.90 22.74
C GLU A 442 -20.04 -5.87 21.74
N VAL A 443 -18.70 -5.78 21.62
CA VAL A 443 -18.06 -4.89 20.64
C VAL A 443 -18.44 -5.28 19.20
N ILE A 444 -18.43 -6.58 18.87
CA ILE A 444 -18.84 -7.06 17.55
C ILE A 444 -20.30 -6.73 17.28
N ARG A 445 -21.19 -6.97 18.25
CA ARG A 445 -22.62 -6.63 18.13
C ARG A 445 -22.84 -5.14 17.88
N ARG A 446 -22.14 -4.27 18.61
CA ARG A 446 -22.24 -2.81 18.41
C ARG A 446 -21.75 -2.37 17.02
N GLN A 447 -20.62 -2.91 16.56
CA GLN A 447 -20.10 -2.62 15.21
C GLN A 447 -21.07 -3.08 14.13
N LEU A 448 -21.66 -4.27 14.29
CA LEU A 448 -22.67 -4.79 13.40
C LEU A 448 -23.94 -3.93 13.40
N GLU A 449 -24.45 -3.52 14.56
CA GLU A 449 -25.60 -2.64 14.67
C GLU A 449 -25.36 -1.27 14.01
N GLU A 450 -24.14 -0.73 14.12
CA GLU A 450 -23.74 0.48 13.40
C GLU A 450 -23.69 0.28 11.87
N ALA A 451 -23.16 -0.85 11.41
CA ALA A 451 -23.14 -1.20 9.99
C ALA A 451 -24.56 -1.38 9.43
N LEU A 452 -25.41 -2.15 10.11
CA LEU A 452 -26.82 -2.35 9.76
C LEU A 452 -27.64 -1.05 9.80
N ARG A 453 -27.33 -0.15 10.75
CA ARG A 453 -27.96 1.18 10.80
C ARG A 453 -27.55 2.10 9.65
N ARG A 454 -26.38 1.90 9.04
CA ARG A 454 -25.94 2.63 7.85
C ARG A 454 -26.59 2.08 6.58
N MET A 455 -26.88 0.78 6.53
CA MET A 455 -27.56 0.08 5.42
C MET A 455 -29.10 0.23 5.41
N LYS A 456 -29.65 1.24 6.10
CA LYS A 456 -31.05 1.32 6.57
C LYS A 456 -32.16 1.49 5.51
N GLN A 457 -31.95 1.05 4.27
CA GLN A 457 -33.06 0.95 3.32
C GLN A 457 -33.62 -0.46 3.15
N HIS A 458 -32.87 -1.57 3.26
CA HIS A 458 -33.44 -2.90 2.95
C HIS A 458 -33.01 -4.11 3.80
N SER A 459 -32.27 -3.95 4.90
CA SER A 459 -32.01 -5.09 5.81
C SER A 459 -33.24 -5.33 6.70
N GLY A 460 -34.11 -6.25 6.27
CA GLY A 460 -35.30 -6.69 7.01
C GLY A 460 -34.98 -7.49 8.29
N ASN A 461 -35.89 -8.40 8.69
CA ASN A 461 -35.82 -9.20 9.93
C ASN A 461 -34.47 -9.91 10.20
N ALA A 462 -33.68 -10.20 9.16
CA ALA A 462 -32.37 -10.86 9.26
C ALA A 462 -31.35 -10.12 10.15
N GLY A 463 -31.31 -8.78 10.11
CA GLY A 463 -30.40 -7.99 10.95
C GLY A 463 -30.82 -7.94 12.44
N GLN A 464 -32.13 -8.03 12.71
CA GLN A 464 -32.65 -8.13 14.08
C GLN A 464 -32.39 -9.50 14.70
N ASP A 465 -32.58 -10.56 13.92
CA ASP A 465 -32.31 -11.93 14.36
C ASP A 465 -30.82 -12.12 14.71
N LEU A 466 -29.92 -11.53 13.92
CA LEU A 466 -28.48 -11.61 14.16
C LEU A 466 -28.07 -10.91 15.46
N SER A 467 -28.65 -9.74 15.76
CA SER A 467 -28.41 -9.05 17.04
C SER A 467 -28.93 -9.88 18.22
N GLN A 468 -30.09 -10.52 18.10
CA GLN A 468 -30.64 -11.40 19.14
C GLN A 468 -29.78 -12.63 19.40
N LEU A 469 -29.26 -13.28 18.36
CA LEU A 469 -28.33 -14.42 18.49
C LEU A 469 -27.06 -14.00 19.23
N MET A 470 -26.49 -12.83 18.88
CA MET A 470 -25.32 -12.28 19.56
C MET A 470 -25.60 -11.93 21.02
N GLU A 471 -26.75 -11.34 21.34
CA GLU A 471 -27.14 -11.02 22.72
C GLU A 471 -27.33 -12.28 23.57
N GLN A 472 -27.88 -13.36 23.01
CA GLN A 472 -27.98 -14.64 23.69
C GLN A 472 -26.60 -15.25 23.99
N THR A 473 -25.66 -15.17 23.04
CA THR A 473 -24.28 -15.61 23.29
C THR A 473 -23.59 -14.78 24.37
N GLU A 474 -23.82 -13.47 24.42
CA GLU A 474 -23.30 -12.58 25.46
C GLU A 474 -23.81 -12.98 26.85
N ARG A 475 -25.12 -13.24 26.97
CA ARG A 475 -25.74 -13.69 28.23
C ARG A 475 -25.18 -15.03 28.70
N GLU A 476 -25.03 -16.02 27.82
CA GLU A 476 -24.46 -17.33 28.20
C GLU A 476 -22.98 -17.22 28.60
N LEU A 477 -22.19 -16.36 27.93
CA LEU A 477 -20.80 -16.10 28.28
C LEU A 477 -20.67 -15.42 29.66
N VAL A 478 -21.53 -14.45 29.98
CA VAL A 478 -21.58 -13.80 31.30
C VAL A 478 -21.93 -14.80 32.42
N HIS A 479 -22.79 -15.77 32.12
CA HIS A 479 -23.12 -16.87 33.04
C HIS A 479 -22.06 -18.00 33.05
N LYS A 480 -20.95 -17.84 32.32
CA LYS A 480 -19.84 -18.80 32.21
C LYS A 480 -20.28 -20.16 31.66
N GLN A 481 -21.26 -20.17 30.77
CA GLN A 481 -21.79 -21.38 30.16
C GLN A 481 -21.24 -21.53 28.75
N LEU A 482 -20.36 -22.50 28.55
CA LEU A 482 -19.84 -22.86 27.22
C LEU A 482 -20.56 -24.11 26.69
N SER A 483 -21.82 -23.92 26.29
CA SER A 483 -22.69 -25.01 25.84
C SER A 483 -22.35 -25.43 24.39
N PRO A 484 -22.62 -26.68 23.98
CA PRO A 484 -22.58 -27.08 22.58
C PRO A 484 -23.56 -26.27 21.71
N GLU A 485 -24.65 -25.79 22.31
CA GLU A 485 -25.64 -24.93 21.66
C GLU A 485 -25.08 -23.54 21.36
N LEU A 486 -24.33 -22.94 22.29
CA LEU A 486 -23.61 -21.68 22.09
C LEU A 486 -22.65 -21.75 20.91
N LEU A 487 -21.87 -22.84 20.80
CA LEU A 487 -20.94 -23.03 19.69
C LEU A 487 -21.65 -23.19 18.35
N ARG A 488 -22.82 -23.85 18.33
CA ARG A 488 -23.65 -23.93 17.12
C ARG A 488 -24.22 -22.58 16.75
N ARG A 489 -24.75 -21.83 17.72
CA ARG A 489 -25.24 -20.46 17.55
C ARG A 489 -24.14 -19.56 16.98
N GLN A 490 -22.90 -19.77 17.40
CA GLN A 490 -21.77 -19.02 16.91
C GLN A 490 -21.37 -19.33 15.47
N GLN A 491 -21.50 -20.59 15.05
CA GLN A 491 -21.37 -20.95 13.63
C GLN A 491 -22.49 -20.31 12.81
N GLU A 492 -23.72 -20.31 13.32
CA GLU A 492 -24.87 -19.68 12.67
C GLU A 492 -24.68 -18.16 12.52
N ILE A 493 -24.13 -17.49 13.53
CA ILE A 493 -23.80 -16.05 13.46
C ILE A 493 -22.79 -15.80 12.32
N VAL A 494 -21.75 -16.63 12.18
CA VAL A 494 -20.76 -16.50 11.09
C VAL A 494 -21.40 -16.74 9.72
N THR A 495 -22.25 -17.76 9.60
CA THR A 495 -22.97 -18.04 8.35
C THR A 495 -23.87 -16.87 7.95
N ARG A 496 -24.66 -16.33 8.87
CA ARG A 496 -25.52 -15.18 8.61
C ARG A 496 -24.72 -13.92 8.29
N LEU A 497 -23.57 -13.70 8.94
CA LEU A 497 -22.66 -12.60 8.60
C LEU A 497 -22.10 -12.74 7.18
N LEU A 498 -21.77 -13.97 6.77
CA LEU A 498 -21.30 -14.26 5.42
C LEU A 498 -22.39 -14.04 4.38
N GLU A 499 -23.63 -14.43 4.66
CA GLU A 499 -24.79 -14.13 3.81
C GLU A 499 -25.04 -12.63 3.69
N GLN A 500 -24.92 -11.86 4.78
CA GLN A 500 -25.05 -10.40 4.73
C GLN A 500 -23.91 -9.74 3.95
N GLU A 501 -22.67 -10.22 4.09
CA GLU A 501 -21.52 -9.74 3.32
C GLU A 501 -21.67 -10.06 1.82
N GLN A 502 -22.20 -11.24 1.48
CA GLN A 502 -22.52 -11.59 0.09
C GLN A 502 -23.64 -10.72 -0.47
N ALA A 503 -24.73 -10.52 0.28
CA ALA A 503 -25.82 -9.64 -0.13
C ALA A 503 -25.39 -8.18 -0.31
N GLU A 504 -24.44 -7.69 0.50
CA GLU A 504 -23.84 -6.37 0.32
C GLU A 504 -23.00 -6.29 -0.96
N ARG A 505 -22.20 -7.33 -1.25
CA ARG A 505 -21.42 -7.40 -2.50
C ARG A 505 -22.31 -7.48 -3.74
N GLU A 506 -23.40 -8.26 -3.68
CA GLU A 506 -24.38 -8.34 -4.76
C GLU A 506 -25.08 -7.00 -4.98
N GLN A 507 -25.37 -6.23 -3.92
CA GLN A 507 -25.90 -4.86 -4.05
C GLN A 507 -24.86 -3.89 -4.65
N ASP A 508 -23.59 -3.96 -4.25
CA ASP A 508 -22.52 -3.15 -4.86
C ASP A 508 -22.32 -3.49 -6.35
N GLU A 509 -22.63 -4.73 -6.77
CA GLU A 509 -22.64 -5.16 -8.17
C GLU A 509 -23.87 -4.66 -8.93
N ASP A 510 -25.06 -4.63 -8.34
CA ASP A 510 -26.29 -4.04 -8.94
C ASP A 510 -26.17 -2.51 -9.16
N PHE A 511 -25.39 -1.80 -8.33
CA PHE A 511 -25.12 -0.36 -8.50
C PHE A 511 -23.88 -0.03 -9.34
N LYS A 512 -23.02 -1.02 -9.68
CA LYS A 512 -22.08 -0.84 -10.78
C LYS A 512 -22.94 -0.64 -12.01
N ARG A 513 -22.86 0.56 -12.58
CA ARG A 513 -23.56 0.95 -13.80
C ARG A 513 -23.41 -0.16 -14.85
N GLU A 514 -24.38 -1.06 -14.93
CA GLU A 514 -24.70 -1.72 -16.17
C GLU A 514 -25.07 -0.56 -17.09
N SER A 515 -24.18 -0.21 -18.01
CA SER A 515 -24.64 0.51 -19.17
C SER A 515 -25.61 -0.42 -19.86
N GLN A 516 -26.91 -0.28 -19.56
CA GLN A 516 -27.87 -0.35 -20.64
C GLN A 516 -27.38 0.68 -21.63
N TYR A 517 -26.65 0.22 -22.64
CA TYR A 517 -26.47 0.99 -23.84
C TYR A 517 -27.87 1.38 -24.26
N LEU A 518 -28.17 2.67 -24.13
CA LEU A 518 -29.26 3.24 -24.89
C LEU A 518 -28.95 2.83 -26.33
N ASP A 519 -29.83 2.03 -26.92
CA ASP A 519 -29.85 1.76 -28.35
C ASP A 519 -30.28 3.05 -29.05
N SER A 520 -29.47 4.09 -28.89
CA SER A 520 -29.58 5.31 -29.67
C SER A 520 -28.63 5.11 -30.84
N GLU A 521 -29.16 4.50 -31.89
CA GLU A 521 -28.90 4.95 -33.24
C GLU A 521 -29.19 6.47 -33.30
N GLN A 522 -28.29 7.29 -32.76
CA GLN A 522 -28.17 8.64 -33.22
C GLN A 522 -27.64 8.55 -34.64
N ASN A 523 -28.61 8.57 -35.54
CA ASN A 523 -28.50 8.86 -36.96
C ASN A 523 -27.59 10.09 -37.12
N ARG A 524 -26.27 9.86 -37.14
CA ARG A 524 -25.28 10.85 -37.51
C ARG A 524 -25.60 11.15 -38.95
N ASN A 525 -26.26 12.28 -39.19
CA ASN A 525 -26.61 12.71 -40.52
C ASN A 525 -25.31 12.81 -41.33
N LEU A 526 -25.00 11.76 -42.10
CA LEU A 526 -23.75 11.59 -42.87
C LEU A 526 -23.71 12.54 -44.07
N LYS A 527 -24.82 13.25 -44.36
CA LYS A 527 -24.94 14.14 -45.52
C LYS A 527 -23.87 15.23 -45.59
N PRO A 528 -23.55 16.00 -44.53
CA PRO A 528 -22.55 17.06 -44.62
C PRO A 528 -21.13 16.51 -44.84
N PHE A 529 -20.82 15.33 -44.28
CA PHE A 529 -19.52 14.68 -44.45
C PHE A 529 -19.37 14.04 -45.84
N LEU A 530 -20.43 13.43 -46.36
CA LEU A 530 -20.46 12.87 -47.72
C LEU A 530 -20.44 13.97 -48.79
N GLU A 531 -21.13 15.10 -48.58
CA GLU A 531 -21.02 16.29 -49.45
C GLU A 531 -19.62 16.89 -49.44
N TYR A 532 -18.98 16.96 -48.27
CA TYR A 532 -17.59 17.41 -48.16
C TYR A 532 -16.63 16.52 -48.98
N LYS A 533 -16.76 15.19 -48.86
CA LYS A 533 -15.96 14.25 -49.67
C LYS A 533 -16.27 14.36 -51.17
N ARG A 534 -17.53 14.55 -51.55
CA ARG A 534 -17.94 14.67 -52.96
C ARG A 534 -17.42 15.98 -53.58
N ARG A 535 -17.49 17.10 -52.87
CA ARG A 535 -16.86 18.37 -53.29
C ARG A 535 -15.34 18.24 -53.44
N LYS A 536 -14.67 17.60 -52.49
CA LYS A 536 -13.23 17.33 -52.57
C LYS A 536 -12.87 16.49 -53.80
N ALA A 537 -13.67 15.46 -54.13
CA ALA A 537 -13.43 14.62 -55.31
C ALA A 537 -13.61 15.40 -56.63
N SER A 538 -14.67 16.20 -56.75
CA SER A 538 -14.91 17.02 -57.94
C SER A 538 -13.95 18.21 -58.11
N GLU A 539 -13.22 18.61 -57.04
CA GLU A 539 -12.11 19.57 -57.14
C GLU A 539 -10.85 18.96 -57.80
N TRP A 540 -10.66 17.63 -57.73
CA TRP A 540 -9.51 16.93 -58.31
C TRP A 540 -9.74 16.39 -59.72
N GLU A 541 -10.99 16.10 -60.11
CA GLU A 541 -11.35 15.62 -61.45
C GLU A 541 -10.91 16.55 -62.60
N PRO A 542 -11.09 17.89 -62.57
CA PRO A 542 -10.66 18.76 -63.66
C PRO A 542 -9.14 18.88 -63.78
N ILE A 543 -8.38 18.58 -62.72
CA ILE A 543 -6.90 18.54 -62.77
C ILE A 543 -6.40 17.31 -63.53
N LEU A 544 -7.19 16.23 -63.56
CA LEU A 544 -6.90 14.99 -64.30
C LEU A 544 -7.43 15.01 -65.75
N GLU A 545 -8.41 15.85 -66.06
CA GLU A 545 -9.02 15.96 -67.39
C GLU A 545 -8.46 17.09 -68.27
N LEU A 546 -7.60 17.95 -67.74
CA LEU A 546 -6.91 18.95 -68.57
C LEU A 546 -5.96 18.25 -69.55
N PRO A 547 -6.13 18.41 -70.88
CA PRO A 547 -5.20 17.85 -71.85
C PRO A 547 -3.86 18.55 -71.67
N ILE A 548 -2.89 17.83 -71.10
CA ILE A 548 -1.51 18.28 -71.05
C ILE A 548 -1.03 18.34 -72.51
N ASP A 549 -0.65 19.53 -72.99
CA ASP A 549 -0.01 19.70 -74.29
C ASP A 549 1.35 18.98 -74.27
N LEU A 550 1.33 17.70 -74.62
CA LEU A 550 2.52 16.87 -74.69
C LEU A 550 3.36 17.28 -75.90
N VAL A 551 4.67 17.48 -75.70
CA VAL A 551 5.65 17.72 -76.77
C VAL A 551 5.61 16.55 -77.78
N PRO A 552 5.75 16.78 -79.11
CA PRO A 552 5.52 15.76 -80.14
C PRO A 552 6.22 14.41 -79.92
N TYR A 553 7.40 14.42 -79.30
CA TYR A 553 8.14 13.22 -78.91
C TYR A 553 7.35 12.27 -77.99
N TYR A 554 6.62 12.82 -77.01
CA TYR A 554 5.85 12.03 -76.04
C TYR A 554 4.50 11.59 -76.60
N GLN A 555 3.91 12.36 -77.52
CA GLN A 555 2.70 11.94 -78.24
C GLN A 555 2.95 10.69 -79.09
N GLN A 556 4.09 10.65 -79.80
CA GLN A 556 4.48 9.49 -80.62
C GLN A 556 4.71 8.22 -79.79
N ARG A 557 5.34 8.38 -78.61
CA ARG A 557 5.62 7.26 -77.70
C ARG A 557 4.35 6.71 -77.05
N LEU A 558 3.36 7.57 -76.79
CA LEU A 558 2.07 7.17 -76.22
C LEU A 558 1.16 6.47 -77.25
N LEU A 559 1.29 6.82 -78.53
CA LEU A 559 0.64 6.09 -79.64
C LEU A 559 1.25 4.70 -79.86
N GLN A 560 2.58 4.55 -79.73
CA GLN A 560 3.24 3.23 -79.80
C GLN A 560 2.82 2.30 -78.65
N LEU A 561 2.58 2.84 -77.46
CA LEU A 561 2.13 2.09 -76.29
C LEU A 561 0.65 1.67 -76.34
N LYS A 562 -0.17 2.26 -77.22
CA LYS A 562 -1.59 1.91 -77.39
C LYS A 562 -1.85 0.83 -78.45
N VAL A 563 -0.82 0.40 -79.18
CA VAL A 563 -0.91 -0.62 -80.24
C VAL A 563 -0.32 -1.98 -79.79
N GLN A 564 0.28 -2.04 -78.60
CA GLN A 564 0.51 -3.29 -77.86
C GLN A 564 -0.61 -3.48 -76.84
#